data_AF-A0A8T4GIR4-F1
#
_entry.id   AF-A0A8T4GIR4-F1
#
_cell.length_a   1.000
_cell.length_b   1.000
_cell.length_c   1.000
_cell.angle_alpha   90.00
_cell.angle_beta   90.00
_cell.angle_gamma   90.00
#
_symmetry.space_group_name_H-M   'P 1'
#
loop_
_entity.id
_entity.type
_entity.pdbx_description
1 polymer ?
#
loop_
_entity_poly.entity_id
_entity_poly.type
_entity_poly.pdbx_seq_one_letter_code
_entity_poly.pdbx_strand_id
1 'polypeptide(L)'
;MTFIIAVIVNLTLGWVALTQGLVASTEFFQYPPIVVWTLLGTAGATGVYGVLTRRSTTPDRMFVLLAIGALILSFLPNIGLLLAVEGVTTSEVIGLMALHVPPAIVAVLALPDTPLAQ
;
A
#
# COMPACT_ATOMS: atom_id res chain seq x y z
N MET A 1 -14.55 5.59 3.14
CA MET A 1 -13.97 5.10 4.41
C MET A 1 -12.57 4.52 4.22
N THR A 2 -12.37 3.64 3.22
CA THR A 2 -11.09 2.98 2.89
C THR A 2 -9.88 3.92 2.83
N PHE A 3 -9.95 5.00 2.05
CA PHE A 3 -8.87 5.99 1.95
C PHE A 3 -8.56 6.67 3.28
N ILE A 4 -9.57 7.09 4.04
CA ILE A 4 -9.39 7.82 5.30
C ILE A 4 -8.67 6.96 6.33
N ILE A 5 -9.07 5.69 6.48
CA ILE A 5 -8.41 4.77 7.41
C ILE A 5 -6.97 4.51 6.95
N ALA A 6 -6.77 4.19 5.66
CA ALA A 6 -5.45 3.90 5.12
C ALA A 6 -4.49 5.09 5.27
N VAL A 7 -4.95 6.31 5.00
CA VAL A 7 -4.09 7.50 5.10
C VAL A 7 -3.72 7.82 6.55
N ILE A 8 -4.65 7.67 7.49
CA ILE A 8 -4.36 7.86 8.92
C ILE A 8 -3.30 6.85 9.37
N VAL A 9 -3.44 5.57 9.00
CA VAL A 9 -2.46 4.54 9.36
C VAL A 9 -1.10 4.83 8.72
N ASN A 10 -1.06 5.17 7.43
CA ASN A 10 0.20 5.46 6.73
C ASN A 10 0.92 6.71 7.28
N LEU A 11 0.18 7.78 7.59
CA LEU A 11 0.76 8.96 8.22
C LEU A 11 1.29 8.64 9.62
N THR A 12 0.59 7.79 10.37
CA THR A 12 1.06 7.32 11.69
C THR A 12 2.33 6.49 11.57
N LEU A 13 2.40 5.56 10.60
CA LEU A 13 3.61 4.77 10.36
C LEU A 13 4.79 5.62 9.92
N GLY A 14 4.57 6.58 9.01
CA GLY A 14 5.59 7.53 8.59
C GLY A 14 6.10 8.37 9.77
N TRP A 15 5.20 8.88 10.60
CA TRP A 15 5.54 9.60 11.82
C TRP A 15 6.36 8.76 12.80
N VAL A 16 5.97 7.50 13.05
CA VAL A 16 6.74 6.58 13.90
C VAL A 16 8.13 6.33 13.32
N ALA A 17 8.23 6.04 12.02
CA ALA A 17 9.50 5.79 11.36
C ALA A 17 10.49 6.96 11.52
N LEU A 18 10.00 8.19 11.36
CA LEU A 18 10.79 9.41 11.51
C LEU A 18 11.15 9.70 12.97
N THR A 19 10.19 9.65 13.89
CA THR A 19 10.43 10.01 15.30
C THR A 19 11.28 9.01 16.07
N GLN A 20 11.24 7.74 15.67
CA GLN A 20 12.06 6.68 16.28
C GLN A 20 13.41 6.48 15.56
N GLY A 21 13.71 7.28 14.52
CA GLY A 21 14.96 7.17 13.77
C GLY A 21 15.13 5.82 13.06
N LEU A 22 14.03 5.19 12.64
CA LEU A 22 14.06 3.90 11.93
C LEU A 22 14.58 4.05 10.49
N VAL A 23 14.55 5.26 9.96
CA VAL A 23 14.95 5.61 8.60
C VAL A 23 15.98 6.74 8.63
N ALA A 24 16.93 6.71 7.69
CA ALA A 24 18.06 7.64 7.68
C ALA A 24 17.68 9.04 7.14
N SER A 25 16.74 9.11 6.21
CA SER A 25 16.30 10.34 5.55
C SER A 25 14.79 10.56 5.63
N THR A 26 14.40 11.83 5.63
CA THR A 26 13.01 12.28 5.50
C THR A 26 12.52 12.31 4.06
N GLU A 27 13.42 12.26 3.07
CA GLU A 27 13.12 12.49 1.65
C GLU A 27 11.99 11.61 1.13
N PHE A 28 12.03 10.31 1.46
CA PHE A 28 11.03 9.34 0.99
C PHE A 28 9.78 9.26 1.87
N PHE A 29 9.79 9.89 3.05
CA PHE A 29 8.72 9.83 4.06
C PHE A 29 7.94 11.14 4.17
N GLN A 30 7.99 11.98 3.15
CA GLN A 30 7.21 13.22 3.10
C GLN A 30 5.71 12.92 3.06
N TYR A 31 4.95 13.65 3.88
CA TYR A 31 3.52 13.39 4.04
C TYR A 31 2.69 13.64 2.77
N PRO A 32 2.91 14.70 1.96
CA PRO A 32 2.10 14.90 0.76
C PRO A 32 2.22 13.74 -0.25
N PRO A 33 3.43 13.22 -0.59
CA PRO A 33 3.56 11.99 -1.36
C PRO A 33 2.82 10.79 -0.77
N ILE A 34 2.93 10.55 0.55
CA ILE A 34 2.23 9.44 1.22
C ILE A 34 0.72 9.51 0.99
N VAL A 35 0.12 10.70 1.12
CA VAL A 35 -1.32 10.91 0.88
C VAL A 35 -1.69 10.62 -0.57
N VAL A 36 -0.94 11.15 -1.53
CA VAL A 36 -1.20 10.97 -2.98
C VAL A 36 -1.12 9.49 -3.36
N TRP A 37 -0.06 8.79 -2.95
CA TRP A 37 0.10 7.36 -3.27
C TRP A 37 -0.96 6.50 -2.59
N THR A 38 -1.34 6.81 -1.35
CA THR A 38 -2.43 6.13 -0.65
C THR A 38 -3.77 6.32 -1.37
N LEU A 39 -4.04 7.54 -1.86
CA LEU A 39 -5.24 7.84 -2.64
C LEU A 39 -5.26 7.05 -3.94
N LEU A 40 -4.16 7.08 -4.72
CA LEU A 40 -4.06 6.35 -5.97
C LEU A 40 -4.23 4.84 -5.77
N GLY A 41 -3.59 4.26 -4.75
CA GLY A 41 -3.72 2.84 -4.43
C GLY A 41 -5.15 2.45 -4.06
N THR A 42 -5.81 3.21 -3.19
CA THR A 42 -7.19 2.90 -2.76
C THR A 42 -8.24 3.17 -3.84
N ALA A 43 -8.07 4.22 -4.65
CA ALA A 43 -8.91 4.49 -5.80
C ALA A 43 -8.75 3.42 -6.89
N GLY A 44 -7.50 3.03 -7.18
CA GLY A 44 -7.19 1.94 -8.11
C GLY A 44 -7.80 0.62 -7.67
N ALA A 45 -7.66 0.25 -6.39
CA ALA A 45 -8.28 -0.94 -5.82
C ALA A 45 -9.81 -0.92 -5.97
N THR A 46 -10.45 0.22 -5.68
CA THR A 46 -11.89 0.40 -5.86
C THR A 46 -12.30 0.21 -7.32
N GLY A 47 -11.53 0.75 -8.27
CA GLY A 47 -11.75 0.56 -9.70
C GLY A 47 -11.63 -0.91 -10.13
N VAL A 48 -10.57 -1.60 -9.70
CA VAL A 48 -10.35 -3.03 -9.99
C VAL A 48 -11.51 -3.87 -9.46
N TYR A 49 -11.90 -3.66 -8.20
CA TYR A 49 -13.03 -4.40 -7.62
C TYR A 49 -14.34 -4.11 -8.35
N GLY A 50 -14.60 -2.85 -8.70
CA GLY A 50 -15.76 -2.46 -9.50
C GLY A 50 -15.81 -3.09 -10.91
N VAL A 51 -14.66 -3.40 -11.50
CA VAL A 51 -14.59 -4.17 -12.76
C VAL A 51 -14.86 -5.65 -12.50
N LEU A 52 -14.26 -6.22 -11.46
CA LEU A 52 -14.44 -7.63 -11.12
C LEU A 52 -15.90 -7.97 -10.82
N THR A 53 -16.61 -7.14 -10.05
CA THR A 53 -18.03 -7.37 -9.73
C THR A 53 -18.93 -7.38 -10.97
N ARG A 54 -18.49 -6.77 -12.09
CA ARG A 54 -19.23 -6.75 -13.36
C ARG A 54 -18.80 -7.84 -14.34
N ARG A 55 -17.61 -8.43 -14.18
CA ARG A 55 -16.96 -9.27 -15.20
C ARG A 55 -16.57 -10.66 -14.71
N SER A 56 -16.47 -10.86 -13.40
CA SER A 56 -16.05 -12.13 -12.80
C SER A 56 -17.23 -12.80 -12.11
N THR A 57 -17.25 -14.13 -12.15
CA THR A 57 -18.15 -14.96 -11.35
C THR A 57 -17.67 -15.14 -9.90
N THR A 58 -16.43 -14.75 -9.59
CA THR A 58 -15.80 -14.87 -8.26
C THR A 58 -15.02 -13.59 -7.90
N PRO A 59 -15.69 -12.42 -7.83
CA PRO A 59 -15.03 -11.13 -7.69
C PRO A 59 -14.17 -11.00 -6.44
N ASP A 60 -14.65 -11.45 -5.27
CA ASP A 60 -13.96 -11.36 -3.99
C ASP A 60 -12.63 -12.11 -4.01
N ARG A 61 -12.67 -13.40 -4.40
CA ARG A 61 -11.48 -14.24 -4.48
C ARG A 61 -10.45 -13.68 -5.47
N MET A 62 -10.91 -13.25 -6.65
CA MET A 62 -10.02 -12.65 -7.64
C MET A 62 -9.41 -11.34 -7.13
N PHE A 63 -10.20 -10.52 -6.43
CA PHE A 63 -9.72 -9.27 -5.87
C PHE A 63 -8.62 -9.48 -4.83
N VAL A 64 -8.81 -10.42 -3.90
CA VAL A 64 -7.79 -10.76 -2.89
C VAL A 64 -6.50 -11.23 -3.56
N LEU A 65 -6.58 -12.12 -4.57
CA LEU A 65 -5.41 -12.60 -5.30
C LEU A 65 -4.69 -11.47 -6.04
N LEU A 66 -5.44 -10.58 -6.70
CA LEU A 66 -4.86 -9.41 -7.37
C LEU A 66 -4.28 -8.40 -6.38
N ALA A 67 -4.90 -8.20 -5.21
CA ALA A 67 -4.39 -7.32 -4.17
C ALA A 67 -3.06 -7.86 -3.59
N ILE A 68 -2.96 -9.17 -3.35
CA ILE A 68 -1.70 -9.82 -2.93
C ILE A 68 -0.64 -9.64 -4.01
N GLY A 69 -0.97 -9.93 -5.27
CA GLY A 69 -0.03 -9.76 -6.39
C GLY A 69 0.43 -8.32 -6.57
N ALA A 70 -0.50 -7.36 -6.48
CA ALA A 70 -0.22 -5.93 -6.57
C ALA A 70 0.65 -5.44 -5.40
N LEU A 71 0.40 -5.92 -4.18
CA LEU A 71 1.23 -5.60 -3.01
C LEU A 71 2.67 -6.08 -3.22
N ILE A 72 2.86 -7.35 -3.61
CA ILE A 72 4.18 -7.89 -3.88
C ILE A 72 4.86 -7.11 -5.02
N LEU A 73 4.14 -6.83 -6.11
CA LEU A 73 4.68 -6.07 -7.23
C LEU A 73 5.06 -4.64 -6.84
N SER A 74 4.30 -4.01 -5.94
CA SER A 74 4.57 -2.67 -5.43
C SER A 74 5.87 -2.55 -4.64
N PHE A 75 6.47 -3.67 -4.24
CA PHE A 75 7.79 -3.69 -3.59
C PHE A 75 8.93 -3.55 -4.59
N LEU A 76 8.73 -3.86 -5.87
CA LEU A 76 9.80 -3.79 -6.88
C LEU A 76 10.40 -2.38 -7.04
N PRO A 77 9.62 -1.28 -7.11
CA PRO A 77 10.20 0.06 -7.15
C PRO A 77 11.07 0.36 -5.93
N ASN A 78 10.69 -0.12 -4.74
CA ASN A 78 11.45 0.07 -3.50
C ASN A 78 12.77 -0.70 -3.54
N ILE A 79 12.77 -1.93 -4.08
CA ILE A 79 14.01 -2.69 -4.33
C ILE A 79 14.87 -1.98 -5.38
N GLY A 80 14.25 -1.43 -6.42
CA GLY A 80 14.93 -0.63 -7.44
C GLY A 80 15.65 0.58 -6.85
N LEU A 81 15.03 1.29 -5.90
CA LEU A 81 15.67 2.39 -5.17
C LEU A 81 16.94 1.93 -4.45
N LEU A 82 16.91 0.78 -3.76
CA LEU A 82 18.07 0.23 -3.06
C LEU A 82 19.24 -0.09 -3.99
N LEU A 83 18.94 -0.50 -5.23
CA LEU A 83 19.95 -0.93 -6.20
C LEU A 83 20.47 0.22 -7.07
N ALA A 84 19.67 1.27 -7.25
CA ALA A 84 19.94 2.32 -8.23
C ALA A 84 20.29 3.68 -7.62
N VAL A 85 19.97 3.93 -6.35
CA VAL A 85 20.17 5.23 -5.69
C VAL A 85 21.19 5.09 -4.57
N GLU A 86 22.31 5.79 -4.72
CA GLU A 86 23.37 5.81 -3.72
C GLU A 86 22.88 6.49 -2.43
N GLY A 87 23.17 5.89 -1.28
CA GLY A 87 22.76 6.40 0.02
C GLY A 87 21.39 5.92 0.51
N VAL A 88 20.60 5.21 -0.32
CA VAL A 88 19.37 4.55 0.15
C VAL A 88 19.70 3.34 1.02
N THR A 89 19.12 3.32 2.20
CA THR A 89 19.34 2.27 3.20
C THR A 89 18.29 1.16 3.09
N THR A 90 18.64 -0.04 3.55
CA THR A 90 17.70 -1.16 3.65
C THR A 90 16.51 -0.82 4.55
N SER A 91 16.71 -0.05 5.62
CA SER A 91 15.61 0.30 6.53
C SER A 91 14.62 1.29 5.91
N GLU A 92 15.08 2.24 5.09
CA GLU A 92 14.20 3.11 4.30
C GLU A 92 13.36 2.31 3.32
N VAL A 93 13.96 1.34 2.64
CA VAL A 93 13.27 0.47 1.68
C VAL A 93 12.19 -0.37 2.36
N ILE A 94 12.51 -0.98 3.51
CA ILE A 94 11.54 -1.72 4.32
C ILE A 94 10.43 -0.78 4.82
N GLY A 95 10.78 0.42 5.28
CA GLY A 95 9.82 1.42 5.73
C GLY A 95 8.88 1.85 4.61
N LEU A 96 9.39 2.07 3.40
CA LEU A 96 8.58 2.38 2.23
C LEU A 96 7.65 1.22 1.87
N MET A 97 8.16 -0.02 1.80
CA MET A 97 7.33 -1.21 1.57
C MET A 97 6.22 -1.34 2.61
N ALA A 98 6.51 -1.04 3.88
CA ALA A 98 5.52 -1.08 4.95
C ALA A 98 4.36 -0.10 4.71
N LEU A 99 4.58 1.05 4.08
CA LEU A 99 3.51 2.00 3.74
C LEU A 99 2.55 1.50 2.65
N HIS A 100 2.89 0.45 1.89
CA HIS A 100 1.96 -0.18 0.94
C HIS A 100 1.00 -1.16 1.63
N VAL A 101 1.35 -1.65 2.81
CA VAL A 101 0.61 -2.73 3.49
C VAL A 101 -0.75 -2.24 4.03
N PRO A 102 -0.86 -1.11 4.76
CA PRO A 102 -2.14 -0.64 5.26
C PRO A 102 -3.19 -0.38 4.17
N PRO A 103 -2.93 0.34 3.07
CA PRO A 103 -3.96 0.53 2.05
C PRO A 103 -4.38 -0.79 1.39
N ALA A 104 -3.47 -1.75 1.23
CA ALA A 104 -3.81 -3.09 0.71
C ALA A 104 -4.73 -3.86 1.68
N ILE A 105 -4.39 -3.89 2.98
CA ILE A 105 -5.21 -4.55 4.01
C ILE A 105 -6.59 -3.88 4.08
N VAL A 106 -6.64 -2.55 4.17
CA VAL A 106 -7.91 -1.83 4.29
C VAL A 106 -8.77 -2.05 3.04
N ALA A 107 -8.18 -2.10 1.84
CA ALA A 107 -8.92 -2.41 0.62
C ALA A 107 -9.48 -3.84 0.62
N VAL A 108 -8.68 -4.83 1.02
CA VAL A 108 -9.11 -6.24 1.13
C VAL A 108 -10.19 -6.44 2.18
N LEU A 109 -10.19 -5.68 3.27
CA LEU A 109 -11.21 -5.79 4.31
C LEU A 109 -12.50 -5.00 4.00
N ALA A 110 -12.41 -3.94 3.20
CA ALA A 110 -13.52 -3.01 3.00
C ALA A 110 -14.27 -3.16 1.67
N LEU A 111 -13.67 -3.80 0.66
CA LEU A 111 -14.28 -3.91 -0.68
C LEU A 111 -15.02 -5.24 -0.91
N PRO A 112 -14.42 -6.42 -0.68
CA PRO A 112 -15.11 -7.69 -0.82
C PRO A 112 -16.24 -7.85 0.21
N ASP A 113 -17.31 -8.53 -0.18
CA ASP A 113 -18.41 -8.87 0.75
C ASP A 113 -18.01 -10.03 1.68
N THR A 114 -17.16 -10.93 1.20
CA THR A 114 -16.65 -12.12 1.91
C THR A 114 -15.13 -12.23 1.85
N PRO A 115 -14.39 -11.28 2.46
CA PRO A 115 -12.94 -11.15 2.25
C PRO A 115 -12.09 -12.30 2.82
N LEU A 116 -12.64 -13.12 3.72
CA LEU A 116 -11.93 -14.18 4.45
C LEU A 116 -12.64 -15.55 4.40
N ALA A 117 -13.76 -15.65 3.70
CA ALA A 117 -14.44 -16.93 3.52
C ALA A 117 -13.78 -17.67 2.34
N GLN A 118 -13.09 -18.77 2.64
CA GLN A 118 -12.50 -19.68 1.65
C GLN A 118 -13.52 -20.74 1.22
#